data_AF-A0A4S2QHZ9-F1
#
_entry.id   AF-A0A4S2QHZ9-F1
#
_cell.length_a   1.000
_cell.length_b   1.000
_cell.length_c   1.000
_cell.angle_alpha   90.00
_cell.angle_beta   90.00
_cell.angle_gamma   90.00
#
_symmetry.space_group_name_H-M   'P 1'
#
loop_
_entity.id
_entity.type
_entity.pdbx_description
1 polymer ?
#
loop_
_entity_poly.entity_id
_entity_poly.type
_entity_poly.pdbx_seq_one_letter_code
_entity_poly.pdbx_strand_id
1 'polypeptide(L)'
;MLSEKEIEALKAGAYGVTRDGRKVKYLGKVSSNTNGWITFNKLNEIQDVFLQYSTFASYFNKKEHDLDIVGLWENKPEPFDLERAMAGEMIVENNFHYWLVAQSRSNKDEYILEDLEGNTTTCRLDELYNKFKMWKEPEPVKPSADDLPKPIREVGDLSKVWKIGSENGVYKPQSLNKSVNWFPSERAMIENGCCFATREDCQIVCNWLMNR
;
A
#
# COMPACT_ATOMS: atom_id res chain seq x y z
N MET A 1 -3.29 4.80 3.64
CA MET A 1 -3.08 5.34 2.28
C MET A 1 -2.98 4.14 1.35
N LEU A 2 -3.66 4.15 0.21
CA LEU A 2 -3.58 3.05 -0.76
C LEU A 2 -2.18 2.96 -1.35
N SER A 3 -1.66 1.75 -1.46
CA SER A 3 -0.44 1.47 -2.22
C SER A 3 -0.66 1.63 -3.72
N GLU A 4 0.41 1.83 -4.48
CA GLU A 4 0.36 1.85 -5.95
C GLU A 4 -0.26 0.57 -6.52
N LYS A 5 0.01 -0.59 -5.91
CA LYS A 5 -0.58 -1.88 -6.28
C LYS A 5 -2.11 -1.89 -6.13
N GLU A 6 -2.63 -1.34 -5.03
CA GLU A 6 -4.08 -1.24 -4.83
C GLU A 6 -4.69 -0.25 -5.83
N ILE A 7 -4.00 0.85 -6.14
CA ILE A 7 -4.44 1.80 -7.16
C ILE A 7 -4.50 1.13 -8.54
N GLU A 8 -3.48 0.39 -8.95
CA GLU A 8 -3.47 -0.32 -10.23
C GLU A 8 -4.49 -1.46 -10.27
N ALA A 9 -4.68 -2.19 -9.17
CA ALA A 9 -5.75 -3.20 -9.06
C ALA A 9 -7.14 -2.56 -9.24
N LEU A 10 -7.41 -1.43 -8.59
CA LEU A 10 -8.66 -0.68 -8.76
C LEU A 10 -8.85 -0.23 -10.21
N LYS A 11 -7.80 0.30 -10.86
CA LYS A 11 -7.83 0.67 -12.28
C LYS A 11 -8.06 -0.51 -13.21
N ALA A 12 -7.52 -1.68 -12.87
CA ALA A 12 -7.72 -2.94 -13.58
C ALA A 12 -9.13 -3.54 -13.34
N GLY A 13 -9.98 -2.89 -12.53
CA GLY A 13 -11.36 -3.27 -12.31
C GLY A 13 -11.62 -4.03 -11.01
N ALA A 14 -10.63 -4.13 -10.12
CA ALA A 14 -10.86 -4.62 -8.77
C ALA A 14 -11.83 -3.70 -8.01
N TYR A 15 -12.52 -4.27 -7.04
CA TYR A 15 -13.37 -3.51 -6.15
C TYR A 15 -12.55 -2.99 -4.98
N GLY A 16 -12.83 -1.77 -4.55
CA GLY A 16 -12.30 -1.16 -3.33
C GLY A 16 -13.30 -1.19 -2.19
N VAL A 17 -12.83 -0.75 -1.02
CA VAL A 17 -13.65 -0.46 0.15
C VAL A 17 -13.44 0.99 0.58
N THR A 18 -14.53 1.72 0.81
CA THR A 18 -14.49 3.06 1.41
C THR A 18 -14.27 2.97 2.92
N ARG A 19 -13.86 4.07 3.55
CA ARG A 19 -13.61 4.17 4.98
C ARG A 19 -14.81 3.76 5.83
N ASP A 20 -16.02 4.07 5.38
CA ASP A 20 -17.27 3.64 6.02
C ASP A 20 -17.78 2.25 5.60
N GLY A 21 -16.96 1.49 4.86
CA GLY A 21 -17.20 0.07 4.55
C GLY A 21 -18.09 -0.20 3.34
N ARG A 22 -18.34 0.79 2.47
CA ARG A 22 -19.06 0.58 1.20
C ARG A 22 -18.13 0.01 0.14
N LYS A 23 -18.69 -0.83 -0.73
CA LYS A 23 -18.00 -1.36 -1.90
C LYS A 23 -17.89 -0.26 -2.95
N VAL A 24 -16.73 -0.12 -3.58
CA VAL A 24 -16.50 0.88 -4.63
C VAL A 24 -15.87 0.24 -5.87
N LYS A 25 -16.15 0.78 -7.06
CA LYS A 25 -15.53 0.36 -8.33
C LYS A 25 -15.09 1.56 -9.15
N TYR A 26 -13.92 1.43 -9.79
CA TYR A 26 -13.42 2.42 -10.73
C TYR A 26 -14.23 2.41 -12.03
N LEU A 27 -14.64 3.59 -12.50
CA LEU A 27 -15.36 3.77 -13.78
C LEU A 27 -14.47 4.24 -14.92
N GLY A 28 -13.27 4.74 -14.62
CA GLY A 28 -12.41 5.37 -15.60
C GLY A 28 -12.18 6.86 -15.34
N LYS A 29 -11.42 7.45 -16.25
CA LYS A 29 -11.02 8.85 -16.19
C LYS A 29 -12.07 9.72 -16.87
N VAL A 30 -12.67 10.63 -16.11
CA VAL A 30 -13.75 11.53 -16.56
C VAL A 30 -13.21 12.85 -17.09
N SER A 31 -12.05 13.30 -16.59
CA SER A 31 -11.31 14.46 -17.11
C SER A 31 -9.81 14.28 -16.90
N SER A 32 -8.97 15.18 -17.44
CA SER A 32 -7.50 15.16 -17.30
C SER A 32 -7.03 14.93 -15.86
N ASN A 33 -7.82 15.40 -14.89
CA ASN A 33 -7.59 15.28 -13.46
C ASN A 33 -8.87 14.87 -12.71
N THR A 34 -9.66 13.93 -13.23
CA THR A 34 -10.80 13.40 -12.46
C THR A 34 -11.04 11.93 -12.76
N ASN A 35 -11.15 11.13 -11.71
CA ASN A 35 -11.50 9.73 -11.73
C ASN A 35 -12.97 9.56 -11.32
N GLY A 36 -13.70 8.72 -12.03
CA GLY A 36 -15.07 8.35 -11.69
C GLY A 36 -15.10 7.07 -10.87
N TRP A 37 -15.98 7.02 -9.87
CA TRP A 37 -16.16 5.87 -8.98
C TRP A 37 -17.65 5.61 -8.73
N ILE A 38 -18.01 4.33 -8.54
CA ILE A 38 -19.37 3.90 -8.17
C ILE A 38 -19.32 3.27 -6.79
N THR A 39 -20.24 3.64 -5.90
CA THR A 39 -20.51 2.92 -4.66
C THR A 39 -21.69 1.96 -4.81
N PHE A 40 -21.67 0.88 -4.03
CA PHE A 40 -22.77 -0.09 -3.99
C PHE A 40 -23.42 -0.12 -2.61
N ASN A 41 -24.73 -0.30 -2.58
CA ASN A 41 -25.47 -0.54 -1.35
C ASN A 41 -25.26 -1.98 -0.83
N LYS A 42 -25.87 -2.32 0.31
CA LYS A 42 -25.76 -3.66 0.91
C LYS A 42 -26.34 -4.80 0.05
N LEU A 43 -27.17 -4.47 -0.93
CA LEU A 43 -27.76 -5.42 -1.90
C LEU A 43 -26.92 -5.53 -3.19
N ASN A 44 -25.72 -4.92 -3.22
CA ASN A 44 -24.86 -4.80 -4.40
C ASN A 44 -25.49 -4.03 -5.57
N GLU A 45 -26.48 -3.17 -5.31
CA GLU A 45 -27.02 -2.26 -6.31
C GLU A 45 -26.22 -0.96 -6.32
N ILE A 46 -26.15 -0.29 -7.47
CA ILE A 46 -25.50 1.01 -7.59
C ILE A 46 -26.21 2.00 -6.67
N GLN A 47 -25.48 2.53 -5.70
CA GLN A 47 -26.01 3.51 -4.76
C GLN A 47 -25.74 4.94 -5.23
N ASP A 48 -24.49 5.22 -5.63
CA ASP A 48 -24.08 6.56 -6.01
C ASP A 48 -22.87 6.53 -6.97
N VAL A 49 -22.73 7.58 -7.77
CA VAL A 49 -21.59 7.83 -8.64
C VAL A 49 -20.95 9.14 -8.20
N PHE A 50 -19.71 9.06 -7.73
CA PHE A 50 -18.98 10.23 -7.27
C PHE A 50 -17.72 10.47 -8.12
N LEU A 51 -17.47 11.75 -8.37
CA LEU A 51 -16.39 12.24 -9.22
C LEU A 51 -15.32 12.85 -8.32
N GLN A 52 -14.34 12.06 -7.88
CA GLN A 52 -13.21 12.57 -7.10
C GLN A 52 -11.91 11.80 -7.33
N TYR A 53 -10.82 12.54 -7.07
CA TYR A 53 -9.42 12.10 -6.93
C TYR A 53 -8.62 11.86 -8.22
N SER A 54 -8.16 12.92 -8.89
CA SER A 54 -6.86 12.87 -9.59
C SER A 54 -5.66 13.09 -8.69
N THR A 55 -5.90 13.78 -7.59
CA THR A 55 -4.94 14.16 -6.58
C THR A 55 -5.67 13.91 -5.28
N PHE A 56 -5.03 13.21 -4.36
CA PHE A 56 -5.50 12.94 -3.00
C PHE A 56 -5.76 14.26 -2.24
N ALA A 57 -6.68 15.14 -2.66
CA ALA A 57 -6.80 16.50 -2.14
C ALA A 57 -7.27 16.55 -0.66
N SER A 58 -7.91 15.49 -0.17
CA SER A 58 -8.18 15.27 1.25
C SER A 58 -6.90 15.08 2.09
N TYR A 59 -5.78 14.67 1.47
CA TYR A 59 -4.44 14.62 2.08
C TYR A 59 -3.96 16.00 2.56
N PHE A 60 -4.27 17.06 1.79
CA PHE A 60 -3.81 18.43 2.10
C PHE A 60 -4.68 19.13 3.16
N ASN A 61 -5.96 18.80 3.23
CA ASN A 61 -6.91 19.48 4.13
C ASN A 61 -7.09 18.79 5.49
N LYS A 62 -6.41 17.64 5.74
CA LYS A 62 -6.55 16.84 6.98
C LYS A 62 -8.01 16.55 7.37
N LYS A 63 -8.92 16.52 6.40
CA LYS A 63 -10.31 16.10 6.62
C LYS A 63 -10.47 14.75 5.97
N GLU A 64 -10.44 13.72 6.80
CA GLU A 64 -10.83 12.38 6.40
C GLU A 64 -12.30 12.42 5.96
N HIS A 65 -12.61 11.77 4.84
CA HIS A 65 -13.98 11.69 4.32
C HIS A 65 -14.45 10.24 4.38
N ASP A 66 -15.73 10.02 4.73
CA ASP A 66 -16.32 8.66 4.85
C ASP A 66 -16.20 7.83 3.57
N LEU A 67 -16.10 8.52 2.42
CA LEU A 67 -15.95 7.93 1.08
C LEU A 67 -14.49 7.73 0.64
N ASP A 68 -13.50 8.01 1.47
CA ASP A 68 -12.10 7.72 1.14
C ASP A 68 -11.92 6.23 0.88
N ILE A 69 -11.28 5.87 -0.23
CA ILE A 69 -10.97 4.46 -0.55
C ILE A 69 -9.74 4.06 0.25
N VAL A 70 -9.88 3.07 1.13
CA VAL A 70 -8.85 2.70 2.12
C VAL A 70 -8.23 1.32 1.88
N GLY A 71 -8.80 0.51 0.98
CA GLY A 71 -8.22 -0.76 0.56
C GLY A 71 -9.00 -1.41 -0.59
N LEU A 72 -8.61 -2.64 -0.93
CA LEU A 72 -9.38 -3.52 -1.81
C LEU A 72 -10.55 -4.17 -1.06
N TRP A 73 -11.64 -4.49 -1.76
CA TRP A 73 -12.82 -5.13 -1.16
C TRP A 73 -12.53 -6.54 -0.61
N GLU A 74 -11.56 -7.24 -1.20
CA GLU A 74 -11.04 -8.51 -0.67
C GLU A 74 -10.25 -8.34 0.64
N ASN A 75 -9.70 -7.14 0.86
CA ASN A 75 -9.07 -6.72 2.12
C ASN A 75 -10.10 -6.20 3.12
N LYS A 76 -11.40 -6.45 2.92
CA LYS A 76 -12.40 -6.09 3.92
C LYS A 76 -12.03 -6.81 5.22
N PRO A 77 -11.82 -6.08 6.33
CA PRO A 77 -11.57 -6.71 7.62
C PRO A 77 -12.70 -7.70 7.92
N GLU A 78 -12.34 -8.91 8.31
CA GLU A 78 -13.33 -9.93 8.62
C GLU A 78 -14.17 -9.45 9.83
N PRO A 79 -15.46 -9.82 9.92
CA PRO A 79 -16.25 -9.51 11.10
C PRO A 79 -15.52 -9.95 12.37
N PHE A 80 -15.63 -9.16 13.44
CA PHE A 80 -15.02 -9.50 14.72
C PHE A 80 -15.48 -10.90 15.19
N ASP A 81 -14.51 -11.69 15.63
CA ASP A 81 -14.69 -13.03 16.17
C ASP A 81 -14.02 -13.10 17.54
N LEU A 82 -14.82 -13.31 18.58
CA LEU A 82 -14.36 -13.29 19.97
C LEU A 82 -13.39 -14.44 20.27
N GLU A 83 -13.66 -15.64 19.75
CA GLU A 83 -12.84 -16.82 20.04
C GLU A 83 -11.45 -16.67 19.44
N ARG A 84 -11.38 -16.19 18.19
CA ARG A 84 -10.12 -15.90 17.50
C ARG A 84 -9.34 -14.77 18.17
N ALA A 85 -10.01 -13.68 18.53
CA ALA A 85 -9.38 -12.56 19.22
C ALA A 85 -8.79 -12.99 20.58
N MET A 86 -9.52 -13.79 21.36
CA MET A 86 -9.05 -14.36 22.63
C MET A 86 -7.93 -15.40 22.46
N ALA A 87 -7.84 -16.04 21.28
CA ALA A 87 -6.73 -16.92 20.92
C ALA A 87 -5.44 -16.17 20.53
N GLY A 88 -5.47 -14.82 20.56
CA GLY A 88 -4.32 -13.96 20.26
C GLY A 88 -4.28 -13.46 18.82
N GLU A 89 -5.32 -13.68 18.02
CA GLU A 89 -5.42 -13.01 16.72
C GLU A 89 -5.69 -11.51 16.91
N MET A 90 -5.04 -10.70 16.09
CA MET A 90 -5.11 -9.25 16.16
C MET A 90 -6.46 -8.73 15.65
N ILE A 91 -6.93 -7.64 16.25
CA ILE A 91 -8.13 -6.92 15.84
C ILE A 91 -7.78 -5.48 15.46
N VAL A 92 -8.65 -4.87 14.66
CA VAL A 92 -8.44 -3.51 14.13
C VAL A 92 -9.67 -2.63 14.31
N GLU A 93 -9.43 -1.37 14.68
CA GLU A 93 -10.41 -0.27 14.67
C GLU A 93 -9.72 0.95 14.04
N ASN A 94 -10.27 1.51 12.96
CA ASN A 94 -9.72 2.72 12.31
C ASN A 94 -8.20 2.66 11.97
N ASN A 95 -7.68 1.49 11.62
CA ASN A 95 -6.25 1.19 11.39
C ASN A 95 -5.35 1.16 12.65
N PHE A 96 -5.94 1.25 13.84
CA PHE A 96 -5.26 0.95 15.09
C PHE A 96 -5.39 -0.53 15.41
N HIS A 97 -4.26 -1.15 15.75
CA HIS A 97 -4.15 -2.58 15.97
C HIS A 97 -4.14 -2.87 17.46
N TYR A 98 -4.87 -3.91 17.84
CA TYR A 98 -4.98 -4.31 19.23
C TYR A 98 -4.96 -5.84 19.36
N TRP A 99 -4.57 -6.31 20.53
CA TRP A 99 -4.79 -7.69 20.98
C TRP A 99 -5.78 -7.72 22.12
N LEU A 100 -6.62 -8.75 22.14
CA LEU A 100 -7.48 -9.03 23.27
C LEU A 100 -6.70 -9.88 24.28
N VAL A 101 -6.17 -9.24 25.33
CA VAL A 101 -5.20 -9.89 26.23
C VAL A 101 -5.86 -10.56 27.44
N ALA A 102 -7.05 -10.10 27.83
CA ALA A 102 -7.80 -10.71 28.94
C ALA A 102 -9.27 -10.30 28.95
N GLN A 103 -10.10 -11.11 29.61
CA GLN A 103 -11.42 -10.71 30.07
C GLN A 103 -11.32 -10.15 31.50
N SER A 104 -12.08 -9.10 31.80
CA SER A 104 -12.12 -8.51 33.13
C SER A 104 -12.69 -9.49 34.16
N ARG A 105 -12.04 -9.56 35.33
CA ARG A 105 -12.47 -10.44 36.43
C ARG A 105 -13.71 -9.92 37.14
N SER A 106 -13.92 -8.60 37.13
CA SER A 106 -15.04 -7.94 37.81
C SER A 106 -16.28 -7.81 36.91
N ASN A 107 -16.08 -7.81 35.58
CA ASN A 107 -17.16 -7.69 34.63
C ASN A 107 -16.90 -8.61 33.43
N LYS A 108 -17.75 -9.64 33.25
CA LYS A 108 -17.60 -10.60 32.14
C LYS A 108 -17.87 -10.00 30.77
N ASP A 109 -18.50 -8.84 30.71
CA ASP A 109 -18.76 -8.14 29.45
C ASP A 109 -17.64 -7.15 29.09
N GLU A 110 -16.57 -7.06 29.89
CA GLU A 110 -15.42 -6.20 29.61
C GLU A 110 -14.18 -7.01 29.30
N TYR A 111 -13.42 -6.51 28.34
CA TYR A 111 -12.17 -7.08 27.88
C TYR A 111 -11.07 -6.03 27.89
N ILE A 112 -9.85 -6.48 28.11
CA ILE A 112 -8.63 -5.67 28.11
C ILE A 112 -7.99 -5.81 26.74
N LEU A 113 -7.77 -4.67 26.08
CA LEU A 113 -7.09 -4.56 24.81
C LEU A 113 -5.70 -3.99 25.05
N GLU A 114 -4.70 -4.49 24.34
CA GLU A 114 -3.33 -3.97 24.33
C GLU A 114 -2.99 -3.47 22.92
N ASP A 115 -2.43 -2.27 22.80
CA ASP A 115 -1.96 -1.72 21.52
C ASP A 115 -0.50 -2.12 21.21
N LEU A 116 0.01 -1.67 20.05
CA LEU A 116 1.39 -1.95 19.62
C LEU A 116 2.48 -1.39 20.54
N GLU A 117 2.16 -0.40 21.37
CA GLU A 117 3.07 0.23 22.32
C GLU A 117 3.01 -0.41 23.71
N GLY A 118 2.13 -1.40 23.90
CA GLY A 118 1.89 -2.07 25.18
C GLY A 118 0.95 -1.29 26.11
N ASN A 119 0.24 -0.27 25.61
CA ASN A 119 -0.76 0.43 26.40
C ASN A 119 -2.03 -0.39 26.47
N THR A 120 -2.61 -0.50 27.66
CA THR A 120 -3.85 -1.25 27.88
C THR A 120 -5.06 -0.33 28.00
N THR A 121 -6.17 -0.72 27.37
CA THR A 121 -7.49 -0.10 27.53
C THR A 121 -8.56 -1.17 27.78
N THR A 122 -9.75 -0.76 28.19
CA THR A 122 -10.89 -1.65 28.40
C THR A 122 -11.99 -1.37 27.39
N CYS A 123 -12.61 -2.42 26.83
CA CYS A 123 -13.73 -2.31 25.90
C CYS A 123 -14.83 -3.32 26.27
N ARG A 124 -16.09 -2.94 26.02
CA ARG A 124 -17.24 -3.83 26.27
C ARG A 124 -17.47 -4.77 25.10
N LEU A 125 -18.08 -5.92 25.37
CA LEU A 125 -18.35 -6.96 24.38
C LEU A 125 -19.18 -6.46 23.20
N ASP A 126 -20.22 -5.67 23.46
CA ASP A 126 -21.06 -5.08 22.41
C ASP A 126 -20.27 -4.09 21.54
N GLU A 127 -19.39 -3.31 22.15
CA GLU A 127 -18.48 -2.42 21.42
C GLU A 127 -17.47 -3.20 20.57
N LEU A 128 -16.96 -4.34 21.04
CA LEU A 128 -16.07 -5.21 20.26
C LEU A 128 -16.73 -5.65 18.95
N TYR A 129 -17.96 -6.18 19.01
CA TYR A 129 -18.68 -6.61 17.80
C TYR A 129 -18.99 -5.46 16.83
N ASN A 130 -19.21 -4.26 17.36
CA ASN A 130 -19.62 -3.11 16.55
C ASN A 130 -18.42 -2.37 15.93
N LYS A 131 -17.40 -2.06 16.75
CA LYS A 131 -16.28 -1.18 16.38
C LYS A 131 -15.13 -1.94 15.74
N PHE A 132 -14.85 -3.15 16.22
CA PHE A 132 -13.67 -3.90 15.82
C PHE A 132 -13.98 -4.87 14.69
N LYS A 133 -12.90 -5.29 14.02
CA LYS A 133 -12.88 -6.30 12.97
C LYS A 133 -11.63 -7.16 13.18
N MET A 134 -11.63 -8.40 12.66
CA MET A 134 -10.42 -9.21 12.69
C MET A 134 -9.39 -8.62 11.72
N TRP A 135 -8.16 -8.48 12.18
CA TRP A 135 -7.06 -8.12 11.32
C TRP A 135 -6.63 -9.33 10.51
N LYS A 136 -6.44 -9.14 9.21
CA LYS A 136 -5.85 -10.12 8.31
C LYS A 136 -4.59 -9.51 7.74
N GLU A 137 -3.47 -10.20 7.93
CA GLU A 137 -2.22 -9.79 7.29
C GLU A 137 -2.43 -9.76 5.76
N PRO A 138 -2.14 -8.64 5.09
CA PRO A 138 -2.33 -8.57 3.65
C PRO A 138 -1.42 -9.60 2.97
N GLU A 139 -1.95 -10.32 1.98
CA GLU A 139 -1.16 -11.33 1.26
C GLU A 139 0.11 -10.69 0.68
N PRO A 140 1.29 -11.29 0.91
CA PRO A 140 2.55 -10.76 0.41
C PRO A 140 2.50 -10.70 -1.12
N VAL A 141 2.84 -9.52 -1.64
CA VAL A 141 2.38 -9.15 -2.99
C VAL A 141 3.26 -9.68 -4.13
N LYS A 142 4.55 -10.01 -3.93
CA LYS A 142 5.47 -10.66 -4.91
C LYS A 142 6.92 -10.64 -4.39
N PRO A 143 7.91 -11.31 -5.04
CA PRO A 143 9.19 -11.61 -4.42
C PRO A 143 9.91 -10.35 -3.98
N SER A 144 10.60 -10.47 -2.86
CA SER A 144 11.41 -9.42 -2.28
C SER A 144 12.33 -8.78 -3.34
N ALA A 145 12.55 -7.47 -3.22
CA ALA A 145 13.61 -6.79 -3.97
C ALA A 145 15.00 -7.39 -3.68
N ASP A 146 15.13 -8.30 -2.71
CA ASP A 146 16.33 -9.07 -2.41
C ASP A 146 16.82 -9.91 -3.60
N ASP A 147 15.93 -10.33 -4.51
CA ASP A 147 16.30 -11.10 -5.70
C ASP A 147 16.70 -10.21 -6.90
N LEU A 148 16.59 -8.88 -6.77
CA LEU A 148 17.03 -7.98 -7.83
C LEU A 148 18.55 -7.85 -7.86
N PRO A 149 19.14 -7.66 -9.05
CA PRO A 149 20.52 -7.28 -9.18
C PRO A 149 20.84 -6.06 -8.31
N LYS A 150 21.93 -6.14 -7.54
CA LYS A 150 22.34 -5.04 -6.67
C LYS A 150 23.08 -3.98 -7.48
N PRO A 151 22.78 -2.69 -7.26
CA PRO A 151 23.53 -1.62 -7.90
C PRO A 151 24.97 -1.60 -7.38
N ILE A 152 25.89 -1.18 -8.24
CA ILE A 152 27.29 -0.97 -7.88
C ILE A 152 27.46 0.33 -7.10
N ARG A 153 28.40 0.33 -6.15
CA ARG A 153 28.79 1.52 -5.38
C ARG A 153 30.20 2.00 -5.66
N GLU A 154 30.95 1.19 -6.40
CA GLU A 154 32.32 1.47 -6.81
C GLU A 154 32.46 1.20 -8.30
N VAL A 155 33.24 2.05 -8.98
CA VAL A 155 33.41 1.99 -10.44
C VAL A 155 34.46 0.98 -10.88
N GLY A 156 35.45 0.66 -10.03
CA GLY A 156 36.62 -0.12 -10.40
C GLY A 156 37.23 0.35 -11.74
N ASP A 157 37.53 -0.61 -12.62
CA ASP A 157 38.07 -0.38 -13.97
C ASP A 157 36.98 -0.24 -15.05
N LEU A 158 35.71 -0.14 -14.67
CA LEU A 158 34.62 -0.05 -15.64
C LEU A 158 34.72 1.24 -16.46
N SER A 159 34.69 1.09 -17.79
CA SER A 159 34.60 2.19 -18.74
C SER A 159 33.14 2.58 -19.07
N LYS A 160 32.18 1.78 -18.60
CA LYS A 160 30.75 1.94 -18.89
C LYS A 160 29.91 1.38 -17.74
N VAL A 161 28.84 2.10 -17.39
CA VAL A 161 27.83 1.67 -16.41
C VAL A 161 26.44 1.96 -16.95
N TRP A 162 25.42 1.39 -16.32
CA TRP A 162 24.03 1.54 -16.74
C TRP A 162 23.19 2.12 -15.62
N LYS A 163 22.38 3.13 -15.93
CA LYS A 163 21.39 3.69 -15.02
C LYS A 163 19.99 3.46 -15.57
N ILE A 164 19.00 3.49 -14.68
CA ILE A 164 17.60 3.48 -15.09
C ILE A 164 17.28 4.85 -15.69
N GLY A 165 16.90 4.86 -16.97
CA GLY A 165 16.34 6.03 -17.64
C GLY A 165 14.84 5.88 -17.80
N SER A 166 14.15 7.01 -17.94
CA SER A 166 12.74 7.07 -18.31
C SER A 166 12.59 7.91 -19.57
N GLU A 167 11.86 7.39 -20.55
CA GLU A 167 11.48 8.12 -21.75
C GLU A 167 10.02 7.82 -22.07
N ASN A 168 9.18 8.86 -22.10
CA ASN A 168 7.73 8.74 -22.36
C ASN A 168 7.02 7.72 -21.44
N GLY A 169 7.44 7.63 -20.17
CA GLY A 169 6.86 6.71 -19.19
C GLY A 169 7.34 5.27 -19.29
N VAL A 170 8.30 4.97 -20.17
CA VAL A 170 8.91 3.64 -20.30
C VAL A 170 10.31 3.65 -19.67
N TYR A 171 10.54 2.78 -18.70
CA TYR A 171 11.86 2.58 -18.10
C TYR A 171 12.75 1.73 -19.00
N LYS A 172 13.98 2.21 -19.22
CA LYS A 172 14.99 1.48 -19.99
C LYS A 172 16.41 1.78 -19.50
N PRO A 173 17.36 0.84 -19.66
CA PRO A 173 18.75 1.09 -19.36
C PRO A 173 19.32 2.22 -20.22
N GLN A 174 19.95 3.20 -19.59
CA GLN A 174 20.74 4.25 -20.22
C GLN A 174 22.21 4.08 -19.85
N SER A 175 23.09 4.06 -20.83
CA SER A 175 24.52 3.94 -20.58
C SER A 175 25.14 5.28 -20.19
N LEU A 176 26.04 5.24 -19.21
CA LEU A 176 27.02 6.28 -18.93
C LEU A 176 28.39 5.73 -19.33
N ASN A 177 29.13 6.48 -20.13
CA ASN A 177 30.47 6.08 -20.58
C ASN A 177 31.51 6.96 -19.92
N LYS A 178 32.53 6.33 -19.33
CA LYS A 178 33.71 7.01 -18.83
C LYS A 178 34.42 7.68 -20.01
N SER A 179 34.67 8.98 -19.90
CA SER A 179 35.59 9.68 -20.80
C SER A 179 37.03 9.42 -20.33
N VAL A 180 37.82 10.45 -20.05
CA VAL A 180 39.13 10.30 -19.36
C VAL A 180 38.93 9.90 -17.89
N ASN A 181 37.95 10.53 -17.22
CA ASN A 181 37.51 10.24 -15.85
C ASN A 181 35.98 10.28 -15.78
N TRP A 182 35.40 9.70 -14.73
CA TRP A 182 33.99 9.90 -14.40
C TRP A 182 33.76 11.34 -13.97
N PHE A 183 32.70 11.97 -14.50
CA PHE A 183 32.29 13.29 -14.01
C PHE A 183 31.86 13.21 -12.54
N PRO A 184 32.01 14.29 -11.76
CA PRO A 184 31.59 14.29 -10.35
C PRO A 184 30.13 13.86 -10.14
N SER A 185 29.22 14.25 -11.04
CA SER A 185 27.82 13.83 -11.02
C SER A 185 27.63 12.34 -11.26
N GLU A 186 28.40 11.75 -12.18
CA GLU A 186 28.35 10.31 -12.48
C GLU A 186 28.93 9.50 -11.32
N ARG A 187 30.03 9.96 -10.74
CA ARG A 187 30.63 9.34 -9.56
C ARG A 187 29.65 9.34 -8.38
N ALA A 188 28.99 10.48 -8.12
CA ALA A 188 27.98 10.59 -7.08
C ALA A 188 26.80 9.64 -7.33
N MET A 189 26.35 9.47 -8.58
CA MET A 189 25.30 8.49 -8.91
C MET A 189 25.73 7.05 -8.61
N ILE A 190 27.00 6.72 -8.88
CA ILE A 190 27.53 5.38 -8.64
C ILE A 190 27.68 5.13 -7.14
N GLU A 191 28.29 6.04 -6.38
CA GLU A 191 28.47 5.93 -4.92
C GLU A 191 27.12 5.77 -4.18
N ASN A 192 26.07 6.42 -4.69
CA ASN A 192 24.71 6.32 -4.16
C ASN A 192 23.96 5.05 -4.59
N GLY A 193 24.57 4.15 -5.36
CA GLY A 193 23.95 2.90 -5.79
C GLY A 193 22.87 3.12 -6.84
N CYS A 194 23.05 4.07 -7.75
CA CYS A 194 22.08 4.35 -8.84
C CYS A 194 22.50 3.75 -10.18
N CYS A 195 23.54 2.92 -10.22
CA CYS A 195 24.10 2.36 -11.43
C CYS A 195 24.33 0.85 -11.31
N PHE A 196 24.35 0.16 -12.45
CA PHE A 196 24.59 -1.27 -12.59
C PHE A 196 25.78 -1.49 -13.51
N ALA A 197 26.53 -2.56 -13.26
CA ALA A 197 27.68 -2.92 -14.08
C ALA A 197 27.26 -3.40 -15.49
N THR A 198 26.17 -4.16 -15.58
CA THR A 198 25.68 -4.74 -16.84
C THR A 198 24.37 -4.10 -17.30
N ARG A 199 24.09 -4.20 -18.60
CA ARG A 199 22.82 -3.72 -19.17
C ARG A 199 21.68 -4.60 -18.70
N GLU A 200 21.95 -5.90 -18.62
CA GLU A 200 21.02 -6.97 -18.29
C GLU A 200 20.50 -6.79 -16.86
N ASP A 201 21.39 -6.50 -15.90
CA ASP A 201 21.01 -6.21 -14.52
C ASP A 201 20.10 -4.98 -14.44
N CYS A 202 20.49 -3.90 -15.12
CA CYS A 202 19.67 -2.71 -15.21
C CYS A 202 18.33 -2.98 -15.90
N GLN A 203 18.29 -3.85 -16.91
CA GLN A 203 17.09 -4.21 -17.66
C GLN A 203 16.14 -5.06 -16.80
N ILE A 204 16.65 -5.96 -15.97
CA ILE A 204 15.86 -6.71 -14.99
C ILE A 204 15.16 -5.73 -14.05
N VAL A 205 15.87 -4.72 -13.55
CA VAL A 205 15.29 -3.69 -12.69
C VAL A 205 14.30 -2.79 -13.45
N CYS A 206 14.60 -2.39 -14.70
CA CYS A 206 13.64 -1.64 -15.54
C CYS A 206 12.37 -2.45 -15.81
N ASN A 207 12.48 -3.73 -16.16
CA ASN A 207 11.34 -4.61 -16.38
C ASN A 207 10.52 -4.78 -15.10
N TRP A 208 11.20 -4.92 -13.96
CA TRP A 208 10.52 -4.96 -12.67
C TRP A 208 9.79 -3.65 -12.35
N LEU A 209 10.38 -2.49 -12.65
CA LEU A 209 9.73 -1.19 -12.50
C LEU A 209 8.55 -0.98 -13.45
N MET A 210 8.58 -1.60 -14.63
CA MET A 210 7.49 -1.55 -15.63
C MET A 210 6.36 -2.53 -15.35
N ASN A 211 6.62 -3.58 -14.56
CA ASN A 211 5.64 -4.59 -14.15
C ASN A 211 5.10 -4.33 -12.74
N ARG A 212 5.35 -3.12 -12.20
CA ARG A 212 4.77 -2.54 -11.00
C ARG A 212 3.63 -1.60 -11.38
#